data_AF-B0DVF8-F1
#
_entry.id   AF-B0DVF8-F1
#
_cell.length_a   1.000
_cell.length_b   1.000
_cell.length_c   1.000
_cell.angle_alpha   90.00
_cell.angle_beta   90.00
_cell.angle_gamma   90.00
#
_symmetry.space_group_name_H-M   'P 1'
#
loop_
_entity.id
_entity.type
_entity.pdbx_description
1 polymer ?
#
loop_
_entity_poly.entity_id
_entity_poly.type
_entity_poly.pdbx_seq_one_letter_code
_entity_poly.pdbx_strand_id
1 'polypeptide(L)'
;MMASFQKDKTKQSQTDQRNQGRSVTPEDYTSLWGWVTFFWVRPLVNLGRDNTLNESDVWNLSPTMQSHPIFVTFSAIAQSTLLRCLWTANSLDLILDFCLTFVSVVFKYAGPFFLKLILDAIDLEHPTPESQTQVYIYAFLAFTCTLLKAQADVQHLWFGRRASTRIRSELMVAIGFGALLVERYHRMWFCLWNCSSFEVWTGQPQVSSM
;
A
#
# COMPACT_ATOMS: atom_id res chain seq x y z
N MET A 1 21.48 -40.69 -23.58
CA MET A 1 20.83 -39.46 -24.10
C MET A 1 19.44 -39.21 -23.48
N MET A 2 18.54 -40.20 -23.44
CA MET A 2 17.21 -40.03 -22.82
C MET A 2 17.25 -39.78 -21.30
N ALA A 3 18.20 -40.38 -20.58
CA ALA A 3 18.34 -40.22 -19.13
C ALA A 3 18.85 -38.84 -18.69
N SER A 4 19.67 -38.16 -19.50
CA SER A 4 20.11 -36.78 -19.24
C SER A 4 18.99 -35.78 -19.51
N PHE A 5 18.17 -36.01 -20.55
CA PHE A 5 17.01 -35.18 -20.86
C PHE A 5 15.92 -35.22 -19.77
N GLN A 6 15.69 -36.39 -19.17
CA GLN A 6 14.77 -36.54 -18.03
C GLN A 6 15.30 -35.86 -16.76
N LYS A 7 16.62 -35.88 -16.56
CA LYS A 7 17.29 -35.19 -15.43
C LYS A 7 17.22 -33.67 -15.57
N ASP A 8 17.28 -33.16 -16.80
CA ASP A 8 17.08 -31.74 -17.07
C ASP A 8 15.62 -31.33 -16.90
N LYS A 9 14.65 -32.12 -17.38
CA LYS A 9 13.23 -31.84 -17.15
C LYS A 9 12.84 -31.83 -15.67
N THR A 10 13.41 -32.73 -14.85
CA THR A 10 13.15 -32.77 -13.41
C THR A 10 13.84 -31.64 -12.64
N LYS A 11 15.03 -31.20 -13.06
CA LYS A 11 15.64 -29.97 -12.52
C LYS A 11 14.87 -28.71 -12.91
N GLN A 12 14.37 -28.63 -14.14
CA GLN A 12 13.64 -27.48 -14.63
C GLN A 12 12.27 -27.34 -13.97
N SER A 13 11.53 -28.45 -13.79
CA SER A 13 10.27 -28.45 -13.04
C SER A 13 10.45 -28.13 -11.55
N GLN A 14 11.54 -28.57 -10.92
CA GLN A 14 11.88 -28.18 -9.54
C GLN A 14 12.26 -26.71 -9.41
N THR A 15 12.92 -26.13 -10.43
CA THR A 15 13.29 -24.71 -10.44
C THR A 15 12.06 -23.83 -10.64
N ASP A 16 11.13 -24.24 -11.51
CA ASP A 16 9.86 -23.52 -11.74
C ASP A 16 8.95 -23.51 -10.51
N GLN A 17 8.84 -24.63 -9.76
CA GLN A 17 8.05 -24.64 -8.52
C GLN A 17 8.69 -23.82 -7.41
N ARG A 18 10.03 -23.82 -7.32
CA ARG A 18 10.77 -22.98 -6.37
C ARG A 18 10.63 -21.49 -6.70
N ASN A 19 10.53 -21.14 -7.99
CA ASN A 19 10.30 -19.78 -8.47
C ASN A 19 8.83 -19.35 -8.29
N GLN A 20 7.86 -20.25 -8.48
CA GLN A 20 6.42 -19.97 -8.24
C GLN A 20 6.13 -19.62 -6.78
N GLY A 21 6.74 -20.32 -5.82
CA GLY A 21 6.63 -19.97 -4.40
C GLY A 21 7.36 -18.67 -4.02
N ARG A 22 8.30 -18.20 -4.86
CA ARG A 22 9.10 -16.98 -4.64
C ARG A 22 8.47 -15.75 -5.31
N SER A 23 7.61 -15.94 -6.30
CA SER A 23 6.92 -14.87 -7.02
C SER A 23 5.69 -14.31 -6.31
N VAL A 24 5.21 -14.94 -5.24
CA VAL A 24 4.05 -14.43 -4.49
C VAL A 24 4.51 -13.91 -3.14
N THR A 25 4.04 -12.72 -2.77
CA THR A 25 4.43 -12.06 -1.52
C THR A 25 3.97 -12.92 -0.34
N PRO A 26 4.86 -13.29 0.61
CA PRO A 26 4.49 -14.11 1.78
C PRO A 26 3.52 -13.40 2.73
N GLU A 27 3.29 -12.11 2.53
CA GLU A 27 2.26 -11.34 3.22
C GLU A 27 0.84 -11.85 2.95
N ASP A 28 0.56 -12.39 1.76
CA ASP A 28 -0.80 -12.81 1.37
C ASP A 28 -1.18 -14.18 1.96
N TYR A 29 -0.20 -14.98 2.40
CA TYR A 29 -0.40 -16.34 2.93
C TYR A 29 -0.06 -16.49 4.42
N THR A 30 0.35 -15.41 5.08
CA THR A 30 0.61 -15.47 6.52
C THR A 30 -0.69 -15.52 7.31
N SER A 31 -0.67 -16.20 8.46
CA SER A 31 -1.75 -16.09 9.44
C SER A 31 -1.90 -14.64 9.90
N LEU A 32 -3.09 -14.28 10.39
CA LEU A 32 -3.36 -12.94 10.94
C LEU A 32 -2.35 -12.55 12.02
N TRP A 33 -1.96 -13.50 12.88
CA TRP A 33 -0.95 -13.26 13.90
C TRP A 33 0.44 -12.98 13.32
N GLY A 34 0.85 -13.74 12.30
CA GLY A 34 2.11 -13.49 11.59
C GLY A 34 2.09 -12.18 10.80
N TRP A 35 0.92 -11.74 10.35
CA TRP A 35 0.72 -10.44 9.71
C TRP A 35 0.88 -9.31 10.73
N VAL A 36 0.18 -9.38 11.87
CA VAL A 36 0.26 -8.40 12.96
C VAL A 36 1.69 -8.23 13.47
N THR A 37 2.40 -9.33 13.66
CA THR A 37 3.78 -9.32 14.19
C THR A 37 4.86 -9.10 13.12
N PHE A 38 4.50 -8.85 11.87
CA PHE A 38 5.42 -8.75 10.73
C PHE A 38 6.36 -9.96 10.59
N PHE A 39 5.90 -11.13 11.01
CA PHE A 39 6.69 -12.37 10.97
C PHE A 39 7.10 -12.76 9.56
N TRP A 40 6.28 -12.42 8.57
CA TRP A 40 6.52 -12.69 7.14
C TRP A 40 7.78 -12.01 6.59
N VAL A 41 8.29 -10.96 7.24
CA VAL A 41 9.53 -10.25 6.83
C VAL A 41 10.80 -10.98 7.30
N ARG A 42 10.70 -11.76 8.39
CA ARG A 42 11.84 -12.47 9.01
C ARG A 42 12.68 -13.31 8.05
N PRO A 43 12.14 -14.12 7.11
CA PRO A 43 12.98 -14.88 6.20
C PRO A 43 13.87 -14.00 5.31
N LEU A 44 13.41 -12.82 4.90
CA LEU A 44 14.22 -11.89 4.11
C LEU A 44 15.32 -11.23 4.95
N VAL A 45 15.01 -10.89 6.21
CA VAL A 45 16.00 -10.34 7.15
C VAL A 45 17.10 -11.36 7.43
N ASN A 46 16.74 -12.62 7.65
CA ASN A 46 17.72 -13.68 7.86
C ASN A 46 18.57 -13.92 6.61
N LEU A 47 17.98 -13.89 5.41
CA LEU A 47 18.72 -14.02 4.17
C LEU A 47 19.72 -12.88 3.97
N GLY A 48 19.31 -11.64 4.25
CA GLY A 48 20.17 -10.45 4.16
C GLY A 48 21.22 -10.33 5.26
N ARG A 49 21.04 -11.04 6.39
CA ARG A 49 22.06 -11.16 7.44
C ARG A 49 23.21 -12.05 6.98
N ASP A 50 22.88 -13.15 6.31
CA ASP A 50 23.84 -14.21 5.99
C ASP A 50 24.43 -14.05 4.57
N ASN A 51 23.77 -13.31 3.66
CA ASN A 51 24.21 -13.07 2.27
C ASN A 51 23.87 -11.65 1.77
N THR A 52 24.56 -11.16 0.74
CA THR A 52 24.19 -9.93 0.02
C THR A 52 22.91 -10.14 -0.79
N LEU A 53 21.89 -9.32 -0.56
CA LEU A 53 20.60 -9.38 -1.26
C LEU A 53 20.72 -8.88 -2.71
N ASN A 54 20.27 -9.69 -3.66
CA ASN A 54 20.08 -9.28 -5.06
C ASN A 54 18.60 -9.06 -5.38
N GLU A 55 18.30 -8.40 -6.50
CA GLU A 55 16.92 -8.16 -6.96
C GLU A 55 16.11 -9.45 -7.12
N SER A 56 16.76 -10.55 -7.50
CA SER A 56 16.14 -11.88 -7.63
C SER A 56 15.75 -12.53 -6.30
N ASP A 57 16.27 -12.03 -5.18
CA ASP A 57 15.99 -12.57 -3.85
C ASP A 57 14.78 -11.93 -3.18
N VAL A 58 14.29 -10.82 -3.73
CA VAL A 58 13.14 -10.06 -3.24
C VAL A 58 11.86 -10.60 -3.88
N TRP A 59 10.78 -10.62 -3.10
CA TRP A 59 9.47 -11.04 -3.60
C TRP A 59 8.90 -10.02 -4.59
N ASN A 60 8.15 -10.52 -5.57
CA ASN A 60 7.31 -9.63 -6.38
C ASN A 60 6.20 -9.02 -5.51
N LEU A 61 5.77 -7.84 -5.94
CA LEU A 61 4.70 -7.09 -5.29
C LEU A 61 3.37 -7.85 -5.40
N SER A 62 2.59 -7.89 -4.31
CA SER A 62 1.26 -8.52 -4.32
C SER A 62 0.41 -7.94 -5.45
N PRO A 63 -0.39 -8.77 -6.16
CA PRO A 63 -1.26 -8.30 -7.24
C PRO A 63 -2.15 -7.13 -6.83
N THR A 64 -2.54 -7.06 -5.56
CA THR A 64 -3.34 -5.95 -5.00
C THR A 64 -2.60 -4.62 -4.96
N MET A 65 -1.27 -4.64 -4.88
CA MET A 65 -0.38 -3.47 -4.78
C MET A 65 0.30 -3.14 -6.13
N GLN A 66 0.14 -3.99 -7.15
CA GLN A 66 0.74 -3.77 -8.47
C GLN A 66 0.07 -2.59 -9.18
N SER A 67 0.90 -1.78 -9.87
CA SER A 67 0.44 -0.58 -10.59
C SER A 67 -0.52 -0.90 -11.73
N HIS A 68 -0.35 -2.04 -12.40
CA HIS A 68 -1.17 -2.44 -13.56
C HIS A 68 -2.65 -2.71 -13.22
N PRO A 69 -3.01 -3.58 -12.26
CA PRO A 69 -4.41 -3.79 -11.89
C PRO A 69 -5.06 -2.55 -11.26
N ILE A 70 -4.29 -1.75 -10.51
CA ILE A 70 -4.73 -0.44 -10.01
C ILE A 70 -5.05 0.48 -11.19
N PHE A 71 -4.17 0.53 -12.20
CA PHE A 71 -4.36 1.30 -13.43
C PHE A 71 -5.61 0.86 -14.21
N VAL A 72 -5.81 -0.44 -14.42
CA VAL A 72 -6.99 -0.95 -15.14
C VAL A 72 -8.28 -0.54 -14.41
N THR A 73 -8.30 -0.69 -13.09
CA THR A 73 -9.45 -0.30 -12.26
C THR A 73 -9.66 1.22 -12.30
N PHE A 74 -8.59 2.00 -12.17
CA PHE A 74 -8.63 3.46 -12.23
C PHE A 74 -9.09 3.99 -13.60
N SER A 75 -8.59 3.42 -14.69
CA SER A 75 -8.98 3.79 -16.06
C SER A 75 -10.43 3.40 -16.40
N ALA A 76 -10.96 2.34 -15.79
CA ALA A 76 -12.34 1.91 -15.94
C ALA A 76 -13.33 2.75 -15.11
N ILE A 77 -12.88 3.35 -14.00
CA ILE A 77 -13.70 4.23 -13.17
C ILE A 77 -13.74 5.63 -13.80
N ALA A 78 -14.70 5.81 -14.71
CA ALA A 78 -15.06 7.11 -15.29
C ALA A 78 -15.84 7.96 -14.26
N GLN A 79 -15.17 8.38 -13.18
CA GLN A 79 -15.76 9.35 -12.25
C GLN A 79 -15.34 10.79 -12.57
N SER A 80 -16.23 11.72 -12.25
CA SER A 80 -16.11 13.14 -12.60
C SER A 80 -14.98 13.88 -11.88
N THR A 81 -14.49 13.36 -10.74
CA THR A 81 -13.39 13.97 -9.99
C THR A 81 -12.36 12.94 -9.54
N LEU A 82 -11.08 13.25 -9.76
CA LEU A 82 -9.93 12.40 -9.42
C LEU A 82 -9.91 12.01 -7.93
N LEU A 83 -10.30 12.92 -7.04
CA LEU A 83 -10.32 12.70 -5.59
C LEU A 83 -11.34 11.63 -5.16
N ARG A 84 -12.50 11.56 -5.83
CA ARG A 84 -13.55 10.58 -5.48
C ARG A 84 -13.20 9.18 -5.94
N CYS A 85 -12.57 9.08 -7.12
CA CYS A 85 -12.01 7.83 -7.63
C CYS A 85 -10.93 7.29 -6.67
N LEU A 86 -9.97 8.15 -6.31
CA LEU A 86 -8.88 7.83 -5.38
C LEU A 86 -9.41 7.37 -4.02
N TRP A 87 -10.41 8.08 -3.48
CA TRP A 87 -11.03 7.73 -2.20
C TRP A 87 -11.73 6.38 -2.25
N THR A 88 -12.51 6.12 -3.31
CA THR A 88 -13.25 4.87 -3.46
C THR A 88 -12.29 3.68 -3.58
N ALA A 89 -11.22 3.83 -4.38
CA ALA A 89 -10.21 2.80 -4.58
C ALA A 89 -9.43 2.45 -3.29
N ASN A 90 -9.23 3.41 -2.38
CA ASN A 90 -8.45 3.24 -1.15
C ASN A 90 -9.32 3.19 0.12
N SER A 91 -10.65 3.13 -0.02
CA SER A 91 -11.59 3.29 1.10
C SER A 91 -11.46 2.21 2.18
N LEU A 92 -11.23 0.95 1.80
CA LEU A 92 -11.06 -0.16 2.73
C LEU A 92 -9.80 0.00 3.59
N ASP A 93 -8.68 0.34 2.96
CA ASP A 93 -7.41 0.59 3.65
C ASP A 93 -7.55 1.80 4.60
N LEU A 94 -8.24 2.87 4.18
CA LEU A 94 -8.49 4.06 5.00
C LEU A 94 -9.40 3.77 6.21
N ILE A 95 -10.43 2.95 6.06
CA ILE A 95 -11.32 2.58 7.16
C ILE A 95 -10.56 1.74 8.19
N LEU A 96 -9.78 0.75 7.74
CA LEU A 96 -8.97 -0.07 8.63
C LEU A 96 -7.93 0.78 9.38
N ASP A 97 -7.24 1.68 8.68
CA ASP A 97 -6.27 2.59 9.27
C ASP A 97 -6.93 3.53 10.31
N PHE A 98 -8.11 4.06 9.99
CA PHE A 98 -8.88 4.89 10.92
C PHE A 98 -9.30 4.13 12.18
N CYS A 99 -9.80 2.89 12.04
CA CYS A 99 -10.16 2.04 13.17
C CYS A 99 -8.94 1.73 14.05
N LEU A 100 -7.81 1.37 13.45
CA LEU A 100 -6.56 1.10 14.19
C LEU A 100 -6.05 2.35 14.92
N THR A 101 -6.13 3.52 14.26
CA THR A 101 -5.72 4.80 14.84
C THR A 101 -6.59 5.17 16.03
N PHE A 102 -7.91 5.03 15.89
CA PHE A 102 -8.85 5.28 16.99
C PHE A 102 -8.51 4.42 18.21
N VAL A 103 -8.28 3.12 18.00
CA VAL A 103 -7.88 2.19 19.05
C VAL A 103 -6.52 2.58 19.67
N SER A 104 -5.53 2.97 18.85
CA SER A 104 -4.23 3.46 19.35
C SER A 104 -4.38 4.69 20.24
N VAL A 105 -5.21 5.65 19.82
CA VAL A 105 -5.47 6.88 20.57
C VAL A 105 -6.12 6.57 21.91
N VAL A 106 -7.09 5.66 21.95
CA VAL A 106 -7.69 5.18 23.21
C VAL A 106 -6.62 4.61 24.14
N PHE A 107 -5.74 3.73 23.65
CA PHE A 107 -4.65 3.17 24.47
C PHE A 107 -3.62 4.20 24.91
N LYS A 108 -3.38 5.25 24.10
CA LYS A 108 -2.48 6.36 24.44
C LYS A 108 -2.97 7.14 25.65
N TYR A 109 -4.28 7.34 25.78
CA TYR A 109 -4.88 7.98 26.96
C TYR A 109 -5.08 6.99 28.13
N ALA A 110 -5.28 5.70 27.83
CA ALA A 110 -5.43 4.66 28.85
C ALA A 110 -4.14 4.45 29.67
N GLY A 111 -2.96 4.61 29.08
CA GLY A 111 -1.67 4.46 29.79
C GLY A 111 -1.55 5.34 31.04
N PRO A 112 -1.64 6.68 30.93
CA PRO A 112 -1.64 7.59 32.07
C PRO A 112 -2.78 7.33 33.06
N PHE A 113 -3.95 6.90 32.58
CA PHE A 113 -5.09 6.54 33.43
C PHE A 113 -4.76 5.36 34.34
N PHE A 114 -4.25 4.24 33.80
CA PHE A 114 -3.87 3.09 34.61
C PHE A 114 -2.70 3.41 35.56
N LEU A 115 -1.76 4.25 35.14
CA LEU A 115 -0.68 4.70 36.01
C LEU A 115 -1.21 5.48 37.21
N LYS A 116 -2.19 6.37 37.00
CA LYS A 116 -2.86 7.06 38.10
C LYS A 116 -3.57 6.08 39.04
N LEU A 117 -4.28 5.09 38.51
CA LEU A 117 -4.96 4.06 39.33
C LEU A 117 -3.96 3.26 40.18
N ILE A 118 -2.80 2.92 39.62
CA ILE A 118 -1.73 2.24 40.36
C ILE A 118 -1.21 3.14 41.49
N LEU A 119 -0.96 4.42 41.20
CA LEU A 119 -0.44 5.36 42.19
C LEU A 119 -1.44 5.59 43.32
N ASP A 120 -2.71 5.83 42.99
CA ASP A 120 -3.80 6.02 43.96
C ASP A 120 -4.00 4.76 44.83
N ALA A 121 -3.77 3.56 44.29
CA ALA A 121 -3.88 2.30 45.03
C ALA A 121 -2.68 2.01 45.95
N ILE A 122 -1.50 2.57 45.65
CA ILE A 122 -0.30 2.45 46.49
C ILE A 122 -0.32 3.47 47.65
N ASP A 123 -0.95 4.62 47.46
CA ASP A 123 -1.04 5.70 48.45
C ASP A 123 -2.08 5.45 49.57
N LEU A 124 -2.71 4.26 49.58
CA LEU A 124 -3.68 3.86 50.60
C LEU A 124 -2.99 3.58 51.95
N GLU A 125 -3.45 4.26 53.01
CA GLU A 125 -2.89 4.18 54.36
C GLU A 125 -3.06 2.80 55.03
N HIS A 126 -4.03 2.00 54.56
CA HIS A 126 -4.28 0.63 55.03
C HIS A 126 -4.40 -0.36 53.86
N PRO A 127 -3.28 -0.92 53.36
CA PRO A 127 -3.31 -1.86 52.25
C PRO A 127 -3.92 -3.20 52.67
N THR A 128 -5.06 -3.54 52.08
CA THR A 128 -5.66 -4.88 52.19
C THR A 128 -5.01 -5.82 51.16
N PRO A 129 -5.02 -7.15 51.38
CA PRO A 129 -4.54 -8.11 50.37
C PRO A 129 -5.30 -8.00 49.04
N GLU A 130 -6.55 -7.52 49.07
CA GLU A 130 -7.36 -7.24 47.88
C GLU A 130 -6.81 -6.06 47.07
N SER A 131 -6.40 -4.96 47.72
CA SER A 131 -5.86 -3.78 47.01
C SER A 131 -4.51 -4.08 46.33
N GLN A 132 -3.67 -4.92 46.95
CA GLN A 132 -2.43 -5.37 46.33
C GLN A 132 -2.68 -6.16 45.04
N THR A 133 -3.69 -7.04 45.04
CA THR A 133 -4.07 -7.80 43.84
C THR A 133 -4.54 -6.87 42.72
N GLN A 134 -5.31 -5.83 43.05
CA GLN A 134 -5.76 -4.82 42.09
C GLN A 134 -4.60 -4.05 41.46
N VAL A 135 -3.57 -3.68 42.24
CA VAL A 135 -2.36 -3.01 41.72
C VAL A 135 -1.66 -3.87 40.67
N TYR A 136 -1.50 -5.18 40.91
CA TYR A 136 -0.92 -6.09 39.92
C TYR A 136 -1.76 -6.21 38.65
N ILE A 137 -3.09 -6.26 38.77
CA ILE A 137 -4.01 -6.26 37.63
C ILE A 137 -3.86 -4.96 36.82
N TYR A 138 -3.85 -3.80 37.48
CA TYR A 138 -3.67 -2.51 36.81
C TYR A 138 -2.30 -2.38 36.15
N ALA A 139 -1.23 -2.89 36.78
CA ALA A 139 0.10 -2.93 36.19
C ALA A 139 0.14 -3.81 34.92
N PHE A 140 -0.52 -4.98 34.95
CA PHE A 140 -0.63 -5.84 33.78
C PHE A 140 -1.45 -5.19 32.64
N LEU A 141 -2.56 -4.52 32.97
CA LEU A 141 -3.36 -3.76 32.01
C LEU A 141 -2.56 -2.59 31.41
N ALA A 142 -1.82 -1.85 32.23
CA ALA A 142 -0.96 -0.75 31.77
C ALA A 142 0.09 -1.25 30.78
N PHE A 143 0.78 -2.34 31.11
CA PHE A 143 1.74 -2.99 30.21
C PHE A 143 1.09 -3.42 28.89
N THR A 144 -0.07 -4.06 28.97
CA THR A 144 -0.82 -4.51 27.79
C THR A 144 -1.24 -3.32 26.92
N CYS A 145 -1.69 -2.22 27.50
CA CYS A 145 -2.03 -0.99 26.76
C CYS A 145 -0.80 -0.41 26.06
N THR A 146 0.36 -0.39 26.70
CA THR A 146 1.61 0.05 26.08
C THR A 146 2.01 -0.85 24.90
N LEU A 147 1.87 -2.17 25.04
CA LEU A 147 2.14 -3.11 23.94
C LEU A 147 1.19 -2.90 22.76
N LEU A 148 -0.11 -2.79 23.01
CA LEU A 148 -1.13 -2.58 21.97
C LEU A 148 -0.94 -1.24 21.26
N LYS A 149 -0.60 -0.19 22.01
CA LYS A 149 -0.21 1.10 21.44
C LYS A 149 0.98 0.95 20.48
N ALA A 150 2.06 0.30 20.93
CA ALA A 150 3.26 0.12 20.12
C ALA A 150 2.96 -0.66 18.83
N GLN A 151 2.13 -1.70 18.91
CA GLN A 151 1.66 -2.44 17.74
C GLN A 151 0.85 -1.57 16.78
N ALA A 152 -0.12 -0.81 17.28
CA ALA A 152 -0.95 0.05 16.45
C ALA A 152 -0.13 1.17 15.76
N ASP A 153 0.87 1.74 16.44
CA ASP A 153 1.76 2.76 15.86
C ASP A 153 2.56 2.19 14.66
N VAL A 154 3.06 0.95 14.75
CA VAL A 154 3.76 0.28 13.66
C VAL A 154 2.82 -0.03 12.49
N GLN A 155 1.61 -0.52 12.78
CA GLN A 155 0.62 -0.84 11.75
C GLN A 155 0.16 0.41 11.00
N HIS A 156 -0.12 1.51 11.71
CA HIS A 156 -0.45 2.79 11.11
C HIS A 156 0.66 3.29 10.18
N LEU A 157 1.93 3.19 10.60
CA LEU A 157 3.06 3.56 9.73
C LEU A 157 3.12 2.70 8.46
N TRP A 158 2.83 1.40 8.57
CA TRP A 158 2.82 0.48 7.44
C TRP A 158 1.71 0.83 6.43
N PHE A 159 0.47 1.00 6.90
CA PHE A 159 -0.67 1.36 6.06
C PHE A 159 -0.47 2.74 5.43
N GLY A 160 0.00 3.73 6.18
CA GLY A 160 0.28 5.07 5.65
C GLY A 160 1.31 5.06 4.51
N ARG A 161 2.37 4.26 4.64
CA ARG A 161 3.38 4.09 3.57
C ARG A 161 2.82 3.42 2.32
N ARG A 162 1.97 2.40 2.50
CA ARG A 162 1.29 1.72 1.38
C ARG A 162 0.34 2.66 0.65
N ALA A 163 -0.52 3.37 1.37
CA ALA A 163 -1.45 4.33 0.80
C ALA A 163 -0.71 5.45 0.04
N SER A 164 0.34 6.03 0.63
CA SER A 164 1.15 7.06 -0.04
C SER A 164 1.77 6.58 -1.35
N THR A 165 2.25 5.34 -1.39
CA THR A 165 2.84 4.74 -2.60
C THR A 165 1.78 4.55 -3.69
N ARG A 166 0.58 4.05 -3.33
CA ARG A 166 -0.56 3.90 -4.25
C ARG A 166 -0.98 5.25 -4.81
N ILE A 167 -1.26 6.22 -3.95
CA ILE A 167 -1.67 7.58 -4.34
C ILE A 167 -0.67 8.22 -5.30
N ARG A 168 0.64 8.09 -5.02
CA ARG A 168 1.68 8.61 -5.90
C ARG A 168 1.66 7.94 -7.27
N SER A 169 1.50 6.62 -7.34
CA SER A 169 1.44 5.88 -8.61
C SER A 169 0.21 6.27 -9.44
N GLU A 170 -0.95 6.43 -8.80
CA GLU A 170 -2.19 6.86 -9.43
C GLU A 170 -2.07 8.31 -9.95
N LEU A 171 -1.47 9.20 -9.17
CA LEU A 171 -1.24 10.58 -9.56
C LEU A 171 -0.32 10.70 -10.80
N MET A 172 0.78 9.93 -10.85
CA MET A 172 1.68 9.93 -12.00
C MET A 172 0.97 9.49 -13.29
N VAL A 173 0.11 8.49 -13.19
CA VAL A 173 -0.73 8.05 -14.31
C VAL A 173 -1.70 9.14 -14.75
N ALA A 174 -2.41 9.77 -13.79
CA ALA A 174 -3.39 10.81 -14.09
C ALA A 174 -2.74 12.01 -14.80
N ILE A 175 -1.56 12.42 -14.36
CA ILE A 175 -0.77 13.48 -15.00
C ILE A 175 -0.36 13.07 -16.42
N GLY A 176 0.14 11.85 -16.60
CA GLY A 176 0.55 11.33 -17.91
C GLY A 176 -0.62 11.31 -18.90
N PHE A 177 -1.80 10.86 -18.47
CA PHE A 177 -2.99 10.86 -19.30
C PHE A 177 -3.44 12.27 -19.70
N GLY A 178 -3.42 13.22 -18.75
CA GLY A 178 -3.73 14.63 -19.02
C GLY A 178 -2.78 15.26 -20.03
N ALA A 179 -1.47 15.02 -19.92
CA ALA A 179 -0.48 15.53 -20.86
C ALA A 179 -0.70 14.99 -22.29
N LEU A 180 -1.01 13.70 -22.43
CA LEU A 180 -1.32 13.09 -23.73
C LEU A 180 -2.58 13.70 -24.37
N LEU A 181 -3.59 14.03 -23.57
CA LEU A 181 -4.78 14.71 -24.07
C LEU A 181 -4.47 16.12 -24.57
N VAL A 182 -3.71 16.92 -23.81
CA VAL A 182 -3.30 18.28 -24.22
C VAL A 182 -2.52 18.24 -25.53
N GLU A 183 -1.56 17.33 -25.66
CA GLU A 183 -0.80 17.10 -26.89
C GLU A 183 -1.69 16.73 -28.09
N ARG A 184 -2.72 15.91 -27.86
CA ARG A 184 -3.71 15.54 -28.89
C ARG A 184 -4.58 16.74 -29.29
N TYR A 185 -5.01 17.55 -28.34
CA TYR A 185 -5.74 18.80 -28.62
C TYR A 185 -4.86 19.79 -29.38
N HIS A 186 -3.61 20.00 -28.95
CA HIS A 186 -2.67 20.89 -29.62
C HIS A 186 -2.41 20.45 -31.07
N ARG A 187 -2.15 19.15 -31.31
CA ARG A 187 -2.04 18.61 -32.68
C ARG A 187 -3.31 18.81 -33.50
N MET A 188 -4.49 18.60 -32.91
CA MET A 188 -5.76 18.79 -33.60
C MET A 188 -6.01 20.26 -33.95
N TRP A 189 -5.73 21.19 -33.04
CA TRP A 189 -5.80 22.63 -33.28
C TRP A 189 -4.77 23.09 -34.31
N PHE A 190 -3.56 22.55 -34.29
CA PHE A 190 -2.53 22.87 -35.28
C PHE A 190 -2.89 22.37 -36.69
N CYS A 191 -3.49 21.17 -36.77
CA CYS A 191 -4.07 20.66 -38.02
C CYS A 191 -5.25 21.51 -38.50
N LEU A 192 -6.17 21.89 -37.60
CA LEU A 192 -7.32 22.75 -37.93
C LEU A 192 -6.85 24.14 -38.40
N TRP A 193 -5.87 24.74 -37.72
CA TRP A 193 -5.30 26.03 -38.11
C TRP A 193 -4.59 25.99 -39.46
N ASN A 194 -3.78 24.96 -39.72
CA ASN A 194 -3.14 24.79 -41.03
C ASN A 194 -4.15 24.47 -42.13
N CYS A 195 -5.21 23.71 -41.83
CA CYS A 195 -6.28 23.42 -42.79
C CYS A 195 -7.07 24.68 -43.17
N SER A 196 -7.51 25.47 -42.18
CA SER A 196 -8.19 26.75 -42.44
C SER A 196 -7.29 27.79 -43.09
N SER A 197 -5.98 27.81 -42.78
CA SER A 197 -5.02 28.69 -43.46
C SER A 197 -4.75 28.27 -44.92
N PHE A 198 -4.85 26.99 -45.25
CA PHE A 198 -4.70 26.48 -46.62
C PHE A 198 -5.94 26.80 -47.48
N GLU A 199 -7.15 26.71 -46.92
CA GLU A 199 -8.40 27.10 -47.61
C GLU A 199 -8.43 28.60 -47.96
N VAL A 200 -7.94 29.47 -47.06
CA VAL A 200 -7.84 30.93 -47.31
C VAL A 200 -6.84 31.27 -48.43
N TRP A 201 -5.80 30.46 -48.63
CA TRP A 201 -4.78 30.71 -49.67
C TRP A 201 -5.21 30.21 -51.07
N THR A 202 -6.08 29.19 -51.15
CA THR A 202 -6.63 28.70 -52.44
C THR A 202 -7.80 29.55 -52.98
N GLY A 203 -8.25 30.57 -52.25
CA GLY A 203 -9.24 31.55 -52.70
C GLY A 203 -8.62 32.69 -53.50
N GLN A 204 -8.14 32.43 -54.72
CA GLN A 204 -7.89 33.47 -55.73
C GLN A 204 -9.04 33.51 -56.75
N PRO A 205 -9.38 34.72 -57.26
CA PRO A 205 -10.68 35.03 -57.84
C PRO A 205 -10.90 34.33 -59.19
N GLN A 206 -12.16 33.92 -59.41
CA GLN A 206 -12.66 33.50 -60.72
C GLN A 206 -12.25 34.52 -61.79
N VAL A 207 -11.41 34.08 -62.72
CA VAL A 207 -11.14 34.78 -63.97
C VAL A 207 -12.46 34.95 -64.69
N SER A 208 -12.91 36.20 -64.81
CA SER A 208 -13.98 36.62 -65.71
C SER A 208 -13.57 36.27 -67.14
N SER A 209 -14.24 35.27 -67.72
CA SER A 209 -14.15 34.95 -69.13
C SER A 209 -15.46 35.34 -69.83
N MET A 210 -15.34 36.35 -70.69
CA MET A 210 -16.26 36.81 -71.76
C MET A 210 -17.58 37.47 -71.35
#